data_AF-A0A2G9N753-F1
#
_entry.id   AF-A0A2G9N753-F1
#
_cell.length_a   1.000
_cell.length_b   1.000
_cell.length_c   1.000
_cell.angle_alpha   90.00
_cell.angle_beta   90.00
_cell.angle_gamma   90.00
#
_symmetry.space_group_name_H-M   'P 1'
#
loop_
_entity.id
_entity.type
_entity.pdbx_description
1 polymer ?
#
loop_
_entity_poly.entity_id
_entity_poly.type
_entity_poly.pdbx_seq_one_letter_code
_entity_poly.pdbx_strand_id
1 'polypeptide(L)'
;MDIKIRKREGPRQITNPTIKKGLLKAMIKSLEEHEACKKDIKKLLYRYYKYYPSDFVEGIAWTKQILSEEDIDTFVKQGVLVKSKDGNMIKLGPTGLSLISMWNNERLTKWVIVLTITTILVGIISLILQIIC
;
A
#
# COMPACT_ATOMS: atom_id res chain seq x y z
N MET A 1 -3.77 40.28 -26.72
CA MET A 1 -3.40 38.84 -26.78
C MET A 1 -4.23 38.14 -25.73
N ASP A 2 -5.33 37.50 -26.12
CA ASP A 2 -6.26 36.85 -25.20
C ASP A 2 -5.59 35.64 -24.53
N ILE A 3 -5.44 35.69 -23.20
CA ILE A 3 -4.98 34.56 -22.41
C ILE A 3 -6.14 33.56 -22.32
N LYS A 4 -6.15 32.57 -23.22
CA LYS A 4 -7.01 31.39 -23.10
C LYS A 4 -6.56 30.56 -21.90
N ILE A 5 -7.24 30.71 -20.76
CA ILE A 5 -7.10 29.83 -19.60
C ILE A 5 -7.51 28.41 -20.06
N ARG A 6 -6.56 27.47 -20.14
CA ARG A 6 -6.87 26.07 -20.43
C ARG A 6 -7.80 25.56 -19.33
N LYS A 7 -9.01 25.13 -19.71
CA LYS A 7 -9.91 24.36 -18.85
C LYS A 7 -9.11 23.20 -18.26
N ARG A 8 -9.03 23.11 -16.92
CA ARG A 8 -8.45 21.96 -16.24
C ARG A 8 -9.29 20.75 -16.66
N GLU A 9 -8.66 19.81 -17.35
CA GLU A 9 -9.21 18.48 -17.61
C GLU A 9 -9.78 17.93 -16.28
N GLY A 10 -10.93 17.26 -16.35
CA GLY A 10 -11.63 16.71 -15.19
C GLY A 10 -10.77 15.72 -14.36
N PRO A 11 -11.33 15.16 -13.28
CA PRO A 11 -10.59 14.24 -12.41
C PRO A 11 -9.98 13.12 -13.25
N ARG A 12 -8.64 13.09 -13.34
CA ARG A 12 -7.91 12.01 -14.01
C ARG A 12 -8.07 10.76 -13.15
N GLN A 13 -8.86 9.81 -13.64
CA GLN A 13 -9.01 8.51 -13.00
C GLN A 13 -7.64 7.83 -12.85
N ILE A 14 -7.44 7.12 -11.74
CA ILE A 14 -6.28 6.23 -11.54
C ILE A 14 -6.35 5.08 -12.56
N THR A 15 -5.76 5.27 -13.74
CA THR A 15 -5.69 4.24 -14.78
C THR A 15 -4.45 3.35 -14.66
N ASN A 16 -3.44 3.76 -13.87
CA ASN A 16 -2.23 2.96 -13.67
C ASN A 16 -2.40 1.97 -12.50
N PRO A 17 -2.40 0.65 -12.77
CA PRO A 17 -2.63 -0.37 -11.76
C PRO A 17 -1.52 -0.44 -10.69
N THR A 18 -0.27 -0.13 -11.03
CA THR A 18 0.86 -0.17 -10.09
C THR A 18 0.76 0.97 -9.08
N ILE A 19 0.37 2.16 -9.57
CA ILE A 19 0.10 3.33 -8.73
C ILE A 19 -1.08 3.07 -7.80
N LYS A 20 -2.16 2.45 -8.31
CA LYS A 20 -3.32 2.06 -7.49
C LYS A 20 -2.90 1.12 -6.35
N LYS A 21 -2.00 0.17 -6.63
CA LYS A 21 -1.47 -0.78 -5.65
C LYS A 21 -0.58 -0.11 -4.59
N GLY A 22 0.30 0.81 -5.01
CA GLY A 22 1.16 1.57 -4.10
C GLY A 22 0.34 2.48 -3.16
N LEU A 23 -0.65 3.18 -3.71
CA LEU A 23 -1.56 4.04 -2.94
C LEU A 23 -2.38 3.22 -1.94
N LEU A 24 -2.95 2.10 -2.41
CA LEU A 24 -3.71 1.16 -1.60
C LEU A 24 -2.88 0.63 -0.41
N LYS A 25 -1.64 0.21 -0.67
CA LYS A 25 -0.70 -0.26 0.36
C LYS A 25 -0.38 0.83 1.38
N ALA A 26 -0.13 2.05 0.92
CA ALA A 26 0.17 3.19 1.79
C ALA A 26 -1.04 3.57 2.66
N MET A 27 -2.26 3.53 2.10
CA MET A 27 -3.50 3.79 2.84
C MET A 27 -3.75 2.71 3.89
N ILE A 28 -3.62 1.45 3.49
CA ILE A 28 -3.79 0.30 4.37
C ILE A 28 -2.81 0.36 5.53
N LYS A 29 -1.51 0.57 5.26
CA LYS A 29 -0.50 0.64 6.32
C LYS A 29 -0.70 1.83 7.26
N SER A 30 -1.20 2.95 6.74
CA SER A 30 -1.46 4.15 7.53
C SER A 30 -2.70 4.04 8.43
N LEU A 31 -3.66 3.19 8.05
CA LEU A 31 -4.93 2.99 8.74
C LEU A 31 -5.02 1.68 9.52
N GLU A 32 -3.97 0.86 9.47
CA GLU A 32 -3.91 -0.47 10.10
C GLU A 32 -4.16 -0.40 11.60
N GLU A 33 -3.57 0.60 12.27
CA GLU A 33 -3.66 0.75 13.72
C GLU A 33 -4.63 1.87 14.16
N HIS A 34 -5.03 2.74 13.23
CA HIS A 34 -5.76 3.96 13.55
C HIS A 34 -6.79 4.37 12.50
N GLU A 35 -7.85 4.98 12.99
CA GLU A 35 -8.82 5.72 12.20
C GLU A 35 -8.23 7.08 11.87
N ALA A 36 -8.44 7.57 10.64
CA ALA A 36 -7.95 8.88 10.26
C ALA A 36 -9.10 9.77 9.80
N CYS A 37 -9.01 11.04 10.18
CA CYS A 37 -9.80 12.08 9.54
C CYS A 37 -9.46 12.11 8.04
N LYS A 38 -10.48 12.31 7.20
CA LYS A 38 -10.33 12.45 5.74
C LYS A 38 -9.27 13.49 5.35
N LYS A 39 -9.18 14.57 6.13
CA LYS A 39 -8.20 15.66 5.95
C LYS A 39 -6.75 15.23 6.24
N ASP A 40 -6.56 14.21 7.06
CA ASP A 40 -5.23 13.75 7.50
C ASP A 40 -4.72 12.55 6.70
N ILE A 41 -5.56 11.87 5.90
CA ILE A 41 -5.13 10.79 5.00
C ILE A 41 -3.98 11.23 4.09
N LYS A 42 -4.05 12.44 3.54
CA LYS A 42 -2.97 12.97 2.69
C LYS A 42 -1.64 13.09 3.45
N LYS A 43 -1.69 13.53 4.72
CA LYS A 43 -0.51 13.65 5.58
C LYS A 43 0.05 12.27 5.95
N LEU A 44 -0.82 11.30 6.22
CA LEU A 44 -0.43 9.93 6.53
C LEU A 44 0.29 9.27 5.35
N LEU A 45 -0.27 9.42 4.15
CA LEU A 45 0.35 8.92 2.93
C LEU A 45 1.69 9.60 2.65
N TYR A 46 1.75 10.92 2.81
CA TYR A 46 3.01 11.63 2.68
C TYR A 46 4.08 11.10 3.65
N ARG A 47 3.71 10.84 4.91
CA ARG A 47 4.61 10.21 5.90
C ARG A 47 5.03 8.81 5.45
N TYR A 48 4.10 7.97 5.00
CA TYR A 48 4.41 6.63 4.51
C TYR A 48 5.46 6.67 3.40
N TYR A 49 5.23 7.47 2.37
CA TYR A 49 6.18 7.57 1.26
C TYR A 49 7.53 8.14 1.72
N LYS A 50 7.56 9.10 2.66
CA LYS A 50 8.82 9.60 3.24
C LYS A 50 9.69 8.47 3.82
N TYR A 51 9.09 7.47 4.48
CA TYR A 51 9.81 6.37 5.10
C TYR A 51 10.04 5.16 4.19
N TYR A 52 9.24 5.01 3.14
CA TYR A 52 9.37 3.93 2.16
C TYR A 52 9.72 4.49 0.77
N PRO A 53 10.92 5.06 0.60
CA PRO A 53 11.35 5.71 -0.63
C PRO A 53 11.54 4.72 -1.82
N SER A 54 11.56 3.41 -1.57
CA SER A 54 11.54 2.41 -2.66
C SER A 54 10.17 2.30 -3.33
N ASP A 55 9.10 2.60 -2.58
CA ASP A 55 7.71 2.65 -3.07
C ASP A 55 7.37 4.06 -3.66
N PHE A 56 8.38 4.92 -3.83
CA PHE A 56 8.29 6.39 -3.97
C PHE A 56 8.35 6.90 -5.39
N VAL A 57 9.07 6.20 -6.27
CA VAL A 57 9.16 6.55 -7.70
C VAL A 57 7.76 6.45 -8.34
N GLU A 58 6.90 5.56 -7.84
CA GLU A 58 5.50 5.43 -8.25
C GLU A 58 4.52 6.30 -7.41
N GLY A 59 4.86 6.64 -6.16
CA GLY A 59 3.96 7.31 -5.20
C GLY A 59 4.04 8.85 -5.11
N ILE A 60 5.19 9.47 -5.42
CA ILE A 60 5.37 10.94 -5.28
C ILE A 60 4.63 11.75 -6.35
N ALA A 61 4.57 11.24 -7.58
CA ALA A 61 3.80 11.88 -8.64
C ALA A 61 2.32 12.05 -8.22
N TRP A 62 1.81 11.14 -7.39
CA TRP A 62 0.42 11.08 -6.95
C TRP A 62 0.13 11.68 -5.57
N THR A 63 1.07 11.68 -4.63
CA THR A 63 0.84 12.42 -3.37
C THR A 63 0.76 13.94 -3.58
N LYS A 64 1.51 14.48 -4.56
CA LYS A 64 1.33 15.86 -5.03
C LYS A 64 0.10 16.02 -5.94
N GLN A 65 -0.23 15.01 -6.76
CA GLN A 65 -1.43 14.98 -7.59
C GLN A 65 -2.53 14.13 -6.93
N ILE A 66 -3.14 14.71 -5.89
CA ILE A 66 -4.56 14.57 -5.58
C ILE A 66 -5.04 13.12 -5.48
N LEU A 67 -4.98 12.54 -4.27
CA LEU A 67 -6.11 11.72 -3.83
C LEU A 67 -7.36 12.60 -3.93
N SER A 68 -8.12 12.37 -4.99
CA SER A 68 -9.41 13.03 -5.16
C SER A 68 -10.40 12.41 -4.18
N GLU A 69 -11.48 13.13 -3.88
CA GLU A 69 -12.53 12.52 -3.08
C GLU A 69 -13.16 11.31 -3.79
N GLU A 70 -13.17 11.29 -5.12
CA GLU A 70 -13.66 10.18 -5.95
C GLU A 70 -12.81 8.91 -5.80
N ASP A 71 -11.48 9.05 -5.63
CA ASP A 71 -10.61 7.89 -5.41
C ASP A 71 -10.88 7.25 -4.05
N ILE A 72 -11.03 8.09 -3.01
CA ILE A 72 -11.43 7.64 -1.67
C ILE A 72 -12.79 6.93 -1.75
N ASP A 73 -13.76 7.52 -2.45
CA ASP A 73 -15.09 6.95 -2.62
C ASP A 73 -15.06 5.64 -3.41
N THR A 74 -14.16 5.51 -4.37
CA THR A 74 -13.93 4.25 -5.08
C THR A 74 -13.43 3.17 -4.13
N PHE A 75 -12.45 3.47 -3.28
CA PHE A 75 -11.97 2.53 -2.27
C PHE A 75 -13.04 2.18 -1.23
N VAL A 76 -13.93 3.13 -0.89
CA VAL A 76 -15.09 2.86 -0.02
C VAL A 76 -16.09 1.93 -0.70
N LYS A 77 -16.42 2.17 -1.97
CA LYS A 77 -17.30 1.28 -2.77
C LYS A 77 -16.72 -0.13 -2.92
N GLN A 78 -15.40 -0.25 -2.98
CA GLN A 78 -14.69 -1.54 -3.03
C GLN A 78 -14.62 -2.25 -1.66
N GLY A 79 -15.15 -1.65 -0.59
CA GLY A 79 -15.09 -2.21 0.77
C GLY A 79 -13.68 -2.19 1.38
N VAL A 80 -12.72 -1.55 0.71
CA VAL A 80 -11.36 -1.37 1.21
C VAL A 80 -11.36 -0.40 2.39
N LEU A 81 -12.16 0.66 2.28
CA LEU A 81 -12.31 1.68 3.31
C LEU A 81 -13.76 1.75 3.77
N VAL A 82 -13.97 2.20 5.00
CA VAL A 82 -15.29 2.50 5.55
C VAL A 82 -15.26 3.90 6.12
N LYS A 83 -16.29 4.69 5.80
CA LYS A 83 -16.51 6.01 6.39
C LYS A 83 -17.33 5.86 7.68
N SER A 84 -17.05 6.69 8.69
CA SER A 84 -17.94 6.82 9.84
C SER A 84 -19.31 7.39 9.42
N LYS A 85 -20.30 7.30 10.31
CA LYS A 85 -21.66 7.86 10.07
C LYS A 85 -21.62 9.36 9.73
N ASP A 86 -20.66 10.09 10.29
CA ASP A 86 -20.48 11.53 10.06
C ASP A 86 -19.65 11.85 8.80
N GLY A 87 -19.17 10.83 8.08
CA GLY A 87 -18.39 10.96 6.84
C GLY A 87 -16.97 11.51 6.99
N ASN A 88 -16.59 11.94 8.20
CA ASN A 88 -15.34 12.62 8.48
C ASN A 88 -14.17 11.69 8.80
N MET A 89 -14.46 10.52 9.37
CA MET A 89 -13.45 9.52 9.74
C MET A 89 -13.47 8.39 8.74
N ILE A 90 -12.28 7.88 8.41
CA ILE A 90 -12.07 6.76 7.50
C ILE A 90 -11.28 5.71 8.22
N LYS A 91 -11.75 4.46 8.12
CA LYS A 91 -11.10 3.27 8.65
C LYS A 91 -10.91 2.26 7.53
N LEU A 92 -10.13 1.22 7.82
CA LEU A 92 -10.12 0.04 6.97
C LEU A 92 -11.44 -0.71 7.03
N GLY A 93 -11.94 -1.04 5.86
CA GLY A 93 -13.04 -1.97 5.69
C GLY A 93 -12.57 -3.43 5.69
N PRO A 94 -13.52 -4.37 5.63
CA PRO A 94 -13.21 -5.81 5.67
C PRO A 94 -12.30 -6.24 4.51
N THR A 95 -12.47 -5.68 3.31
CA THR A 95 -11.58 -5.96 2.17
C THR A 95 -10.16 -5.43 2.43
N GLY A 96 -10.04 -4.26 3.06
CA GLY A 96 -8.75 -3.68 3.43
C GLY A 96 -8.00 -4.52 4.46
N LEU A 97 -8.71 -5.03 5.48
CA LEU A 97 -8.16 -5.94 6.48
C LEU A 97 -7.74 -7.30 5.87
N SER A 98 -8.54 -7.83 4.94
CA SER A 98 -8.21 -9.06 4.22
C SER A 98 -6.92 -8.90 3.39
N LEU A 99 -6.73 -7.74 2.75
CA LEU A 99 -5.51 -7.44 1.99
C LEU A 99 -4.27 -7.37 2.89
N ILE A 100 -4.39 -6.86 4.12
CA ILE A 100 -3.30 -6.92 5.12
C ILE A 100 -2.93 -8.37 5.41
N SER A 101 -3.92 -9.20 5.69
CA SER A 101 -3.73 -10.62 5.98
C SER A 101 -3.03 -11.34 4.82
N MET A 102 -3.47 -11.10 3.57
CA MET A 102 -2.80 -11.64 2.38
C MET A 102 -1.34 -11.18 2.25
N TRP A 103 -1.05 -9.90 2.47
CA TRP A 103 0.34 -9.41 2.38
C TRP A 103 1.24 -9.94 3.49
N ASN A 104 0.73 -10.04 4.71
CA ASN A 104 1.48 -10.62 5.84
C ASN A 104 1.75 -12.11 5.60
N ASN A 105 0.76 -12.84 5.08
CA ASN A 105 0.95 -14.24 4.68
C ASN A 105 1.99 -14.39 3.56
N GLU A 106 1.92 -13.57 2.50
CA GLU A 106 2.90 -13.64 1.41
C GLU A 106 4.33 -13.37 1.91
N ARG A 107 4.49 -12.39 2.82
CA ARG A 107 5.78 -12.10 3.45
C ARG A 107 6.21 -13.28 4.31
N LEU A 108 5.34 -13.82 5.18
CA LEU A 108 5.64 -14.96 6.04
C LEU A 108 6.07 -16.19 5.22
N THR A 109 5.33 -16.53 4.17
CA THR A 109 5.66 -17.65 3.28
C THR A 109 7.04 -17.49 2.64
N LYS A 110 7.41 -16.28 2.19
CA LYS A 110 8.75 -16.01 1.67
C LYS A 110 9.85 -16.26 2.71
N TRP A 111 9.66 -15.80 3.95
CA TRP A 111 10.61 -16.05 5.04
C TRP A 111 10.72 -17.54 5.38
N VAL A 112 9.60 -18.27 5.44
CA VAL A 112 9.60 -19.72 5.69
C VAL A 112 10.34 -20.49 4.60
N ILE A 113 10.10 -20.15 3.33
CA ILE A 113 10.80 -20.79 2.20
C ILE A 113 12.31 -20.53 2.28
N VAL A 114 12.73 -19.30 2.58
CA VAL A 114 14.15 -18.97 2.73
C VAL A 114 14.77 -19.77 3.88
N LEU A 115 14.11 -19.83 5.04
CA LEU A 115 14.61 -20.58 6.19
C LEU A 115 14.74 -22.08 5.91
N THR A 116 13.73 -22.69 5.29
CA THR A 116 13.75 -24.12 4.94
C THR A 116 14.90 -24.46 3.97
N ILE A 117 15.10 -23.64 2.93
CA ILE A 117 16.23 -23.82 1.99
C ILE A 117 17.57 -23.70 2.72
N THR A 118 17.74 -22.69 3.59
CA THR A 118 18.99 -22.51 4.34
C THR A 118 19.28 -23.68 5.28
N THR A 119 18.27 -24.21 5.95
CA THR A 119 18.43 -25.36 6.85
C THR A 119 18.82 -26.63 6.09
N ILE A 120 18.20 -26.87 4.93
CA ILE A 120 18.56 -28.01 4.06
C ILE A 120 20.01 -27.89 3.58
N LEU A 121 20.44 -26.70 3.14
CA LEU A 121 21.81 -26.45 2.70
C LEU A 121 22.84 -26.72 3.81
N VAL A 122 22.59 -26.22 5.03
CA VAL A 122 23.47 -26.46 6.19
C VAL A 122 23.51 -27.95 6.52
N GLY A 123 22.37 -28.65 6.46
CA GLY A 123 22.30 -30.09 6.66
C GLY A 123 23.14 -30.88 5.66
N ILE A 124 23.06 -30.52 4.37
CA ILE A 124 23.87 -31.16 3.30
C ILE A 124 25.36 -30.93 3.54
N ILE A 125 25.77 -29.71 3.87
CA ILE A 125 27.19 -29.38 4.15
C ILE A 125 27.69 -30.18 5.35
N SER A 126 26.90 -30.27 6.42
CA SER A 126 27.24 -31.07 7.60
C SER A 126 27.40 -32.56 7.29
N LEU A 127 26.54 -33.11 6.41
CA LEU A 127 26.62 -34.51 5.99
C LEU A 127 27.90 -34.78 5.18
N ILE A 128 28.25 -33.88 4.26
CA ILE A 128 29.47 -34.00 3.45
C ILE A 128 30.72 -33.96 4.35
N LEU A 129 30.75 -33.07 5.34
CA LEU A 129 31.86 -32.99 6.29
C LEU A 129 32.06 -34.29 7.09
N GLN A 130 30.98 -34.95 7.50
CA GLN A 130 31.05 -36.24 8.21
C GLN A 130 31.58 -37.40 7.36
N ILE A 131 31.46 -37.33 6.03
CA ILE A 131 31.98 -38.36 5.12
C ILE A 131 33.48 -38.16 4.86
N ILE A 132 33.94 -36.90 4.88
CA ILE A 132 35.33 -36.54 4.58
C ILE A 132 36.23 -36.64 5.83
N CYS A 133 35.71 -36.33 7.01
CA CYS A 133 36.41 -36.44 8.31
C CYS A 133 36.45 -37.88 8.84
#